data_AF-A0A183FLU8-F1
#
_entry.id   AF-A0A183FLU8-F1
#
_cell.length_a   1.000
_cell.length_b   1.000
_cell.length_c   1.000
_cell.angle_alpha   90.00
_cell.angle_beta   90.00
_cell.angle_gamma   90.00
#
_symmetry.space_group_name_H-M   'P 1'
#
loop_
_entity.id
_entity.type
_entity.pdbx_description
1 polymer ?
#
loop_
_entity_poly.entity_id
_entity_poly.type
_entity_poly.pdbx_seq_one_letter_code
_entity_poly.pdbx_strand_id
1 'polypeptide(L)'
;MIMDNNRNLVSSSFQSRMAIGLLIMVNFGNSIILSLEAFGPDSLLSFTVFIMNTIIVVLAMYGVFAFKPIFLTPNVIAKVSLSSAALFHGLQEAESNDSASVFHFLWLLISVCLFIWEIHAMFSTTFGYMKEMKLRAYSKPPPSYNQVRVHPSSLFLIVFLPFPVTALSPTDDRPFPGSSAELSSRIATLLLFTQITRHLTPPS
;
A
#
# COMPACT_ATOMS: atom_id res chain seq x y z
N MET A 1 -2.10 -34.72 -4.85
CA MET A 1 -1.55 -33.96 -3.71
C MET A 1 -1.28 -32.47 -4.01
N ILE A 2 -0.92 -32.06 -5.24
CA ILE A 2 -0.67 -30.64 -5.59
C ILE A 2 -1.96 -29.80 -5.73
N MET A 3 -3.09 -30.41 -6.13
CA MET A 3 -4.37 -29.70 -6.30
C MET A 3 -5.03 -29.26 -4.97
N ASP A 4 -4.82 -29.99 -3.87
CA ASP A 4 -5.42 -29.63 -2.58
C ASP A 4 -4.71 -28.45 -1.92
N ASN A 5 -3.40 -28.32 -2.13
CA ASN A 5 -2.64 -27.20 -1.58
C ASN A 5 -3.05 -25.87 -2.21
N ASN A 6 -3.40 -25.88 -3.51
CA ASN A 6 -3.80 -24.67 -4.22
C ASN A 6 -5.19 -24.17 -3.79
N ARG A 7 -6.12 -25.06 -3.45
CA ARG A 7 -7.45 -24.70 -2.93
C ARG A 7 -7.38 -24.06 -1.53
N ASN A 8 -6.52 -24.58 -0.67
CA ASN A 8 -6.29 -24.03 0.68
C ASN A 8 -5.60 -22.65 0.66
N LEU A 9 -4.77 -22.37 -0.35
CA LEU A 9 -4.13 -21.06 -0.53
C LEU A 9 -5.11 -20.00 -1.08
N VAL A 10 -6.02 -20.39 -1.96
CA VAL A 10 -7.06 -19.48 -2.47
C VAL A 10 -8.07 -19.13 -1.39
N SER A 11 -8.50 -20.10 -0.56
CA SER A 11 -9.43 -19.85 0.55
C SER A 11 -8.81 -18.97 1.64
N SER A 12 -7.57 -19.23 2.05
CA SER A 12 -6.88 -18.39 3.06
C SER A 12 -6.60 -16.97 2.56
N SER A 13 -6.26 -16.79 1.28
CA SER A 13 -6.06 -15.46 0.68
C SER A 13 -7.36 -14.65 0.60
N PHE A 14 -8.49 -15.30 0.29
CA PHE A 14 -9.79 -14.63 0.29
C PHE A 14 -10.24 -14.28 1.72
N GLN A 15 -10.08 -15.20 2.67
CA GLN A 15 -10.40 -14.98 4.08
C GLN A 15 -9.58 -13.84 4.70
N SER A 16 -8.28 -13.78 4.39
CA SER A 16 -7.40 -12.67 4.80
C SER A 16 -7.87 -11.32 4.23
N ARG A 17 -8.28 -11.28 2.96
CA ARG A 17 -8.82 -10.07 2.32
C ARG A 17 -10.14 -9.62 2.94
N MET A 18 -11.04 -10.57 3.26
CA MET A 18 -12.28 -10.26 3.95
C MET A 18 -12.03 -9.71 5.36
N ALA A 19 -11.09 -10.28 6.10
CA ALA A 19 -10.71 -9.77 7.43
C ALA A 19 -10.16 -8.34 7.37
N ILE A 20 -9.34 -8.02 6.37
CA ILE A 20 -8.81 -6.66 6.16
C ILE A 20 -9.92 -5.71 5.72
N GLY A 21 -10.81 -6.15 4.84
CA GLY A 21 -11.98 -5.35 4.43
C GLY A 21 -12.87 -5.00 5.62
N LEU A 22 -13.10 -5.95 6.53
CA LEU A 22 -13.82 -5.69 7.78
C LEU A 22 -13.06 -4.71 8.68
N LEU A 23 -11.74 -4.86 8.82
CA LEU A 23 -10.90 -3.94 9.60
C LEU A 23 -10.96 -2.51 9.04
N ILE A 24 -10.89 -2.36 7.71
CA ILE A 24 -11.04 -1.07 7.02
C ILE A 24 -12.42 -0.46 7.30
N MET A 25 -13.49 -1.26 7.28
CA MET A 25 -14.86 -0.78 7.56
C MET A 25 -15.04 -0.35 9.02
N VAL A 26 -14.53 -1.10 9.99
CA VAL A 26 -14.56 -0.72 11.41
C VAL A 26 -13.81 0.60 11.62
N ASN A 27 -12.63 0.73 11.00
CA ASN A 27 -11.84 1.95 11.11
C ASN A 27 -12.37 3.11 10.28
N PHE A 28 -13.15 2.86 9.23
CA PHE A 28 -13.91 3.91 8.56
C PHE A 28 -14.91 4.53 9.54
N GLY A 29 -15.67 3.71 10.27
CA GLY A 29 -16.56 4.19 11.33
C GLY A 29 -15.82 5.03 12.36
N ASN A 30 -14.68 4.53 12.83
CA ASN A 30 -13.84 5.26 13.78
C ASN A 30 -13.35 6.62 13.24
N SER A 31 -12.93 6.66 11.97
CA SER A 31 -12.49 7.88 11.30
C SER A 31 -13.63 8.90 11.14
N ILE A 32 -14.87 8.45 10.93
CA ILE A 32 -16.04 9.34 10.90
C ILE A 32 -16.35 9.90 12.29
N ILE A 33 -16.30 9.09 13.34
CA ILE A 33 -16.53 9.56 14.72
C ILE A 33 -15.50 10.65 15.08
N LEU A 34 -14.22 10.40 14.83
CA LEU A 34 -13.15 11.38 15.06
C LEU A 34 -13.33 12.67 14.26
N SER A 35 -13.76 12.56 13.01
CA SER A 35 -13.99 13.72 12.16
C SER A 35 -15.20 14.54 12.62
N LEU A 36 -16.27 13.86 13.09
CA LEU A 36 -17.44 14.51 13.67
C LEU A 36 -17.12 15.19 15.00
N GLU A 37 -16.20 14.65 15.77
CA GLU A 37 -15.76 15.26 17.01
C GLU A 37 -14.91 16.51 16.75
N ALA A 38 -13.98 16.43 15.80
CA ALA A 38 -13.11 17.54 15.43
C ALA A 38 -13.84 18.68 14.68
N PHE A 39 -14.82 18.35 13.83
CA PHE A 39 -15.49 19.30 12.93
C PHE A 39 -17.00 19.40 13.16
N GLY A 40 -17.53 18.79 14.22
CA GLY A 40 -18.96 18.75 14.56
C GLY A 40 -19.69 20.10 14.57
N PRO A 41 -19.06 21.22 14.97
CA PRO A 41 -19.68 22.53 14.91
C PRO A 41 -19.96 23.01 13.47
N ASP A 42 -19.15 22.59 12.49
CA ASP A 42 -19.20 23.05 11.10
C ASP A 42 -19.73 21.96 10.17
N SER A 43 -21.05 21.96 9.96
CA SER A 43 -21.76 20.94 9.18
C SER A 43 -21.26 20.76 7.73
N LEU A 44 -20.83 21.84 7.07
CA LEU A 44 -20.25 21.79 5.72
C LEU A 44 -18.88 21.12 5.67
N LEU A 45 -18.02 21.40 6.66
CA LEU A 45 -16.68 20.82 6.75
C LEU A 45 -16.79 19.33 7.10
N SER A 46 -17.63 18.98 8.07
CA SER A 46 -17.90 17.59 8.44
C SER A 46 -18.42 16.77 7.26
N PHE A 47 -19.38 17.31 6.49
CA PHE A 47 -19.88 16.66 5.28
C PHE A 47 -18.79 16.47 4.21
N THR A 48 -17.95 17.47 3.98
CA THR A 48 -16.84 17.39 3.02
C THR A 48 -15.82 16.32 3.43
N VAL A 49 -15.45 16.29 4.72
CA VAL A 49 -14.54 15.27 5.27
C VAL A 49 -15.15 13.87 5.15
N PHE A 50 -16.45 13.72 5.41
CA PHE A 50 -17.16 12.46 5.23
C PHE A 50 -17.06 11.93 3.79
N ILE A 51 -17.33 12.78 2.79
CA ILE A 51 -17.25 12.41 1.36
C ILE A 51 -15.81 12.05 0.97
N MET A 52 -14.83 12.88 1.35
CA MET A 52 -13.42 12.62 1.06
C MET A 52 -12.96 11.30 1.68
N ASN A 53 -13.30 11.05 2.95
CA ASN A 53 -12.95 9.83 3.64
C ASN A 53 -13.58 8.59 2.97
N THR A 54 -14.83 8.71 2.53
CA THR A 54 -15.51 7.64 1.79
C THR A 54 -14.77 7.30 0.49
N ILE A 55 -14.38 8.31 -0.30
CA ILE A 55 -13.62 8.11 -1.54
C ILE A 55 -12.29 7.41 -1.25
N ILE A 56 -11.56 7.86 -0.23
CA ILE A 56 -10.26 7.31 0.16
C ILE A 56 -10.38 5.84 0.59
N VAL A 57 -11.42 5.50 1.36
CA VAL A 57 -11.68 4.11 1.78
C VAL A 57 -12.05 3.22 0.60
N VAL A 58 -12.86 3.71 -0.34
CA VAL A 58 -13.18 2.96 -1.57
C VAL A 58 -11.92 2.70 -2.40
N LEU A 59 -11.03 3.68 -2.52
CA LEU A 59 -9.73 3.51 -3.17
C LEU A 59 -8.86 2.47 -2.46
N ALA A 60 -8.83 2.48 -1.12
CA ALA A 60 -8.07 1.51 -0.35
C ALA A 60 -8.61 0.09 -0.51
N MET A 61 -9.93 -0.07 -0.46
CA MET A 61 -10.60 -1.34 -0.73
C MET A 61 -10.24 -1.84 -2.13
N TYR A 62 -10.35 -0.98 -3.14
CA TYR A 62 -9.90 -1.32 -4.50
C TYR A 62 -8.43 -1.76 -4.53
N GLY A 63 -7.54 -1.04 -3.83
CA GLY A 63 -6.12 -1.37 -3.72
C GLY A 63 -5.85 -2.76 -3.13
N VAL A 64 -6.56 -3.14 -2.08
CA VAL A 64 -6.47 -4.47 -1.44
C VAL A 64 -6.94 -5.57 -2.39
N PHE A 65 -8.04 -5.36 -3.12
CA PHE A 65 -8.56 -6.36 -4.07
C PHE A 65 -7.73 -6.44 -5.37
N ALA A 66 -7.13 -5.34 -5.82
CA ALA A 66 -6.32 -5.27 -7.02
C ALA A 66 -4.82 -5.53 -6.80
N PHE A 67 -4.38 -5.77 -5.55
CA PHE A 67 -2.98 -5.94 -5.15
C PHE A 67 -2.06 -4.79 -5.58
N LYS A 68 -2.60 -3.57 -5.61
CA LYS A 68 -1.88 -2.38 -6.05
C LYS A 68 -1.65 -1.46 -4.84
N PRO A 69 -0.45 -1.47 -4.24
CA PRO A 69 -0.18 -0.69 -3.04
C PRO A 69 -0.28 0.82 -3.26
N ILE A 70 -0.18 1.29 -4.52
CA ILE A 70 -0.29 2.72 -4.87
C ILE A 70 -1.65 3.33 -4.49
N PHE A 71 -2.71 2.52 -4.48
CA PHE A 71 -4.05 2.97 -4.09
C PHE A 71 -4.27 2.97 -2.57
N LEU A 72 -3.34 2.40 -1.80
CA LEU A 72 -3.38 2.43 -0.33
C LEU A 72 -2.81 3.74 0.22
N THR A 73 -1.89 4.38 -0.52
CA THR A 73 -1.18 5.59 -0.09
C THR A 73 -2.09 6.72 0.39
N PRO A 74 -3.20 7.07 -0.31
CA PRO A 74 -4.10 8.12 0.16
C PRO A 74 -4.74 7.81 1.52
N ASN A 75 -5.08 6.55 1.78
CA ASN A 75 -5.66 6.11 3.06
C ASN A 75 -4.64 6.20 4.20
N VAL A 76 -3.39 5.79 3.93
CA VAL A 76 -2.30 5.91 4.91
C VAL A 76 -2.08 7.37 5.29
N ILE A 77 -1.97 8.27 4.31
CA ILE A 77 -1.74 9.69 4.57
C ILE A 77 -2.90 10.29 5.36
N ALA A 78 -4.14 10.04 4.93
CA ALA A 78 -5.32 10.57 5.61
C ALA A 78 -5.41 10.10 7.06
N LYS A 79 -5.17 8.81 7.33
CA LYS A 79 -5.24 8.26 8.69
C LYS A 79 -4.10 8.72 9.59
N VAL A 80 -2.88 8.86 9.06
CA VAL A 80 -1.75 9.40 9.82
C VAL A 80 -1.99 10.87 10.18
N SER A 81 -2.49 11.67 9.24
CA SER A 81 -2.83 13.08 9.49
C SER A 81 -3.97 13.22 10.50
N LEU A 82 -5.06 12.45 10.33
CA LEU A 82 -6.19 12.46 11.26
C LEU A 82 -5.79 11.99 12.66
N SER A 83 -5.00 10.92 12.74
CA SER A 83 -4.44 10.42 13.99
C SER A 83 -3.59 11.46 14.71
N SER A 84 -2.75 12.18 13.97
CA SER A 84 -1.89 13.21 14.55
C SER A 84 -2.73 14.38 15.09
N ALA A 85 -3.70 14.86 14.30
CA ALA A 85 -4.60 15.93 14.72
C ALA A 85 -5.43 15.54 15.95
N ALA A 86 -6.00 14.33 15.94
CA ALA A 86 -6.78 13.80 17.05
C ALA A 86 -5.93 13.65 18.32
N LEU A 87 -4.68 13.16 18.21
CA LEU A 87 -3.79 13.02 19.35
C LEU A 87 -3.44 14.37 19.97
N PHE A 88 -3.14 15.38 19.15
CA PHE A 88 -2.86 16.74 19.65
C PHE A 88 -4.08 17.36 20.33
N HIS A 89 -5.26 17.20 19.74
CA HIS A 89 -6.51 17.66 20.33
C HIS A 89 -6.77 16.97 21.68
N GLY A 90 -6.63 15.65 21.73
CA GLY A 90 -6.80 14.88 22.97
C GLY A 90 -5.80 15.24 24.07
N LEU A 91 -4.57 15.58 23.70
CA LEU A 91 -3.55 16.00 24.67
C LEU A 91 -3.85 17.39 25.25
N GLN A 92 -4.32 18.33 24.43
CA GLN A 92 -4.78 19.64 24.89
C GLN A 92 -5.98 19.51 25.85
N GLU A 93 -6.93 18.63 25.53
CA GLU A 93 -8.09 18.40 26.39
C GLU A 93 -7.69 17.67 27.69
N ALA A 94 -6.70 16.77 27.67
CA ALA A 94 -6.22 16.09 28.87
C ALA A 94 -5.57 17.05 29.90
N GLU A 95 -5.07 18.20 29.47
CA GLU A 95 -4.52 19.23 30.36
C GLU A 95 -5.60 20.01 31.13
N SER A 96 -6.89 19.88 30.74
CA SER A 96 -8.00 20.63 31.36
C SER A 96 -8.39 20.17 32.77
N ASN A 97 -7.64 19.23 33.38
CA ASN A 97 -7.81 18.72 34.75
C ASN A 97 -9.18 18.08 35.05
N ASP A 98 -9.98 17.78 34.02
CA ASP A 98 -11.21 17.01 34.14
C ASP A 98 -10.92 15.50 34.04
N SER A 99 -11.58 14.72 34.88
CA SER A 99 -11.48 13.25 34.82
C SER A 99 -12.05 12.68 33.51
N ALA A 100 -13.01 13.35 32.88
CA ALA A 100 -13.59 12.93 31.61
C ALA A 100 -12.62 13.08 30.42
N SER A 101 -11.73 14.07 30.45
CA SER A 101 -10.78 14.30 29.36
C SER A 101 -9.72 13.21 29.26
N VAL A 102 -9.36 12.58 30.39
CA VAL A 102 -8.45 11.42 30.41
C VAL A 102 -9.08 10.21 29.70
N PHE A 103 -10.36 9.93 29.95
CA PHE A 103 -11.08 8.85 29.25
C PHE A 103 -11.22 9.12 27.76
N HIS A 104 -11.47 10.38 27.40
CA HIS A 104 -11.50 10.82 26.01
C HIS A 104 -10.14 10.64 25.32
N PHE A 105 -9.04 11.03 25.97
CA PHE A 105 -7.69 10.79 25.47
C PHE A 105 -7.37 9.29 25.29
N LEU A 106 -7.79 8.45 26.25
CA LEU A 106 -7.60 7.00 26.16
C LEU A 106 -8.33 6.39 24.95
N TRP A 107 -9.55 6.87 24.68
CA TRP A 107 -10.33 6.50 23.51
C TRP A 107 -9.61 6.90 22.22
N LEU A 108 -9.12 8.14 22.14
CA LEU A 108 -8.34 8.63 20.99
C LEU A 108 -7.08 7.79 20.76
N LEU A 109 -6.36 7.43 21.83
CA LEU A 109 -5.17 6.58 21.74
C LEU A 109 -5.49 5.18 21.19
N ILE A 110 -6.57 4.56 21.66
CA ILE A 110 -7.04 3.26 21.14
C ILE A 110 -7.38 3.39 19.64
N SER A 111 -8.05 4.47 19.27
CA SER A 111 -8.40 4.75 17.88
C SER A 111 -7.19 4.90 16.96
N VAL A 112 -6.15 5.59 17.42
CA VAL A 112 -4.87 5.69 16.71
C VAL A 112 -4.20 4.33 16.56
N CYS A 113 -4.17 3.51 17.62
CA CYS A 113 -3.63 2.15 17.55
C CYS A 113 -4.36 1.29 16.51
N LEU A 114 -5.69 1.41 16.40
CA LEU A 114 -6.47 0.71 15.39
C LEU A 114 -6.11 1.15 13.96
N PHE A 115 -5.85 2.44 13.72
CA PHE A 115 -5.39 2.92 12.40
C PHE A 115 -4.01 2.39 12.04
N ILE A 116 -3.06 2.39 12.99
CA ILE A 116 -1.73 1.83 12.78
C ILE A 116 -1.83 0.33 12.44
N TRP A 117 -2.68 -0.40 13.18
CA TRP A 117 -2.87 -1.83 12.93
C TRP A 117 -3.44 -2.09 11.53
N GLU A 118 -4.44 -1.33 11.09
CA GLU A 118 -4.99 -1.47 9.73
C GLU A 118 -3.96 -1.19 8.65
N ILE A 119 -3.19 -0.11 8.79
CA ILE A 119 -2.12 0.21 7.83
C ILE A 119 -1.12 -0.95 7.76
N HIS A 120 -0.71 -1.48 8.91
CA HIS A 120 0.18 -2.63 8.98
C HIS A 120 -0.43 -3.89 8.33
N ALA A 121 -1.70 -4.18 8.61
CA ALA A 121 -2.40 -5.34 8.04
C ALA A 121 -2.59 -5.24 6.52
N MET A 122 -2.90 -4.04 6.00
CA MET A 122 -3.04 -3.76 4.56
C MET A 122 -1.71 -3.98 3.82
N PHE A 123 -0.61 -3.44 4.35
CA PHE A 123 0.70 -3.61 3.72
C PHE A 123 1.21 -5.05 3.85
N SER A 124 1.09 -5.66 5.04
CA SER A 124 1.53 -7.04 5.27
C SER A 124 0.89 -8.01 4.28
N THR A 125 -0.41 -7.88 4.04
CA THR A 125 -1.13 -8.75 3.11
C THR A 125 -0.81 -8.44 1.65
N THR A 126 -0.72 -7.16 1.28
CA THR A 126 -0.41 -6.76 -0.10
C THR A 126 1.01 -7.19 -0.50
N PHE A 127 2.01 -6.96 0.36
CA PHE A 127 3.38 -7.37 0.11
C PHE A 127 3.57 -8.89 0.22
N GLY A 128 2.90 -9.54 1.18
CA GLY A 128 2.92 -10.99 1.31
C GLY A 128 2.44 -11.69 0.05
N TYR A 129 1.33 -11.21 -0.53
CA TYR A 129 0.81 -11.79 -1.77
C TYR A 129 1.68 -11.47 -3.00
N MET A 130 2.26 -10.27 -3.08
CA MET A 130 3.19 -9.93 -4.18
C MET A 130 4.47 -10.78 -4.12
N LYS A 131 4.99 -11.07 -2.92
CA LYS A 131 6.14 -11.97 -2.72
C LYS A 131 5.81 -13.39 -3.19
N GLU A 132 4.64 -13.90 -2.80
CA GLU A 132 4.18 -15.23 -3.20
C GLU A 132 3.99 -15.35 -4.72
N MET A 133 3.41 -14.33 -5.36
CA MET A 133 3.26 -14.31 -6.83
C MET A 133 4.60 -14.26 -7.55
N LYS A 134 5.58 -13.50 -7.04
CA LYS A 134 6.95 -13.49 -7.58
C LYS A 134 7.60 -14.86 -7.46
N LEU A 135 7.53 -15.48 -6.28
CA LEU A 135 8.08 -16.83 -6.08
C LEU A 135 7.45 -17.85 -7.04
N ARG A 136 6.12 -17.83 -7.21
CA ARG A 136 5.44 -18.70 -8.20
C ARG A 136 5.83 -18.43 -9.64
N ALA A 137 6.18 -17.19 -9.99
CA ALA A 137 6.68 -16.86 -11.32
C ALA A 137 8.10 -17.42 -11.54
N TYR A 138 8.96 -17.39 -10.53
CA TYR A 138 10.30 -17.99 -10.58
C TYR A 138 10.29 -19.53 -10.51
N SER A 139 9.28 -20.14 -9.88
CA SER A 139 9.13 -21.60 -9.81
C SER A 139 8.64 -22.24 -11.12
N LYS A 140 8.17 -21.43 -12.08
CA LYS A 140 7.89 -21.94 -13.43
C LYS A 140 9.20 -21.96 -14.21
N PRO A 141 9.61 -23.09 -14.80
CA PRO A 141 10.78 -23.10 -15.66
C PRO A 141 10.59 -22.08 -16.78
N PRO A 142 11.64 -21.34 -17.19
CA PRO A 142 11.54 -20.42 -18.31
C PRO A 142 10.95 -21.16 -19.52
N PRO A 143 10.05 -20.53 -20.30
CA PRO A 143 9.47 -21.17 -21.47
C PRO A 143 10.60 -21.71 -22.34
N SER A 144 10.67 -23.04 -22.49
CA SER A 144 11.65 -23.66 -23.38
C SER A 144 11.34 -23.21 -24.79
N TYR A 145 12.34 -22.64 -25.49
CA TYR A 145 12.23 -22.20 -26.89
C TYR A 145 11.67 -23.28 -27.84
N ASN A 146 11.67 -24.55 -27.42
CA ASN A 146 11.11 -25.69 -28.16
C ASN A 146 9.57 -25.83 -28.08
N GLN A 147 8.85 -24.98 -27.34
CA GLN A 147 7.38 -24.99 -27.31
C GLN A 147 6.72 -24.11 -28.38
N VAL A 148 7.50 -23.36 -29.17
CA VAL A 148 6.99 -22.75 -30.41
C VAL A 148 6.99 -23.83 -31.49
N ARG A 149 5.96 -24.69 -31.49
CA ARG A 149 5.57 -25.35 -32.75
C ARG A 149 5.07 -24.24 -33.66
N VAL A 150 5.94 -23.79 -34.55
CA VAL A 150 5.58 -22.94 -35.68
C VAL A 150 4.55 -23.74 -36.49
N HIS A 151 3.27 -23.42 -36.32
CA HIS A 151 2.27 -23.76 -37.32
C HIS A 151 2.58 -22.89 -38.54
N PRO A 152 2.83 -23.46 -39.72
CA PRO A 152 3.29 -22.72 -40.90
C PRO A 152 2.23 -21.76 -41.51
N SER A 153 1.09 -21.54 -40.84
CA SER A 153 0.00 -20.68 -41.30
C SER A 153 -0.04 -19.27 -40.67
N SER A 154 0.85 -18.92 -39.75
CA SER A 154 0.84 -17.59 -39.07
C SER A 154 2.04 -16.69 -39.38
N LEU A 155 2.68 -16.87 -40.55
CA LEU A 155 3.84 -16.08 -40.99
C LEU A 155 3.50 -14.65 -41.45
N PHE A 156 2.23 -14.22 -41.37
CA PHE A 156 1.80 -12.90 -41.86
C PHE A 156 1.72 -11.81 -40.78
N LEU A 157 1.93 -12.12 -39.49
CA LEU A 157 1.70 -11.17 -38.38
C LEU A 157 2.97 -10.73 -37.63
N ILE A 158 4.16 -10.84 -38.23
CA ILE A 158 5.45 -10.41 -37.63
C ILE A 158 6.09 -9.27 -38.44
N VAL A 159 5.30 -8.40 -39.07
CA VAL A 159 5.83 -7.23 -39.81
C VAL A 159 5.54 -5.90 -39.09
N PHE A 160 4.76 -5.88 -38.03
CA PHE A 160 4.47 -4.65 -37.29
C PHE A 160 4.80 -4.78 -35.82
N LEU A 161 6.06 -4.49 -35.46
CA LEU A 161 6.39 -3.67 -34.29
C LEU A 161 7.87 -3.24 -34.43
N PRO A 162 8.16 -1.92 -34.43
CA PRO A 162 9.53 -1.42 -34.53
C PRO A 162 10.19 -1.36 -33.13
N PHE A 163 11.53 -1.43 -33.14
CA PHE A 163 12.51 -1.14 -32.08
C PHE A 163 13.13 -2.31 -31.28
N PRO A 164 14.43 -2.19 -30.93
CA PRO A 164 15.41 -3.24 -31.20
C PRO A 164 15.83 -3.98 -29.94
N VAL A 165 16.06 -5.29 -30.09
CA VAL A 165 16.81 -6.09 -29.13
C VAL A 165 18.29 -5.98 -29.50
N THR A 166 19.05 -5.20 -28.74
CA THR A 166 20.51 -5.37 -28.69
C THR A 166 20.78 -6.66 -27.92
N ALA A 167 21.05 -7.72 -28.68
CA ALA A 167 21.54 -8.98 -28.15
C ALA A 167 22.97 -8.80 -27.61
N LEU A 168 23.20 -9.15 -26.35
CA LEU A 168 24.53 -9.41 -25.83
C LEU A 168 24.59 -10.88 -25.40
N SER A 169 25.43 -11.62 -26.13
CA SER A 169 25.73 -13.04 -26.01
C SER A 169 26.35 -13.40 -24.65
N PRO A 170 26.13 -14.61 -24.11
CA PRO A 170 26.75 -15.04 -22.86
C PRO A 170 28.05 -15.79 -23.14
N THR A 171 29.18 -15.23 -22.71
CA THR A 171 30.38 -16.00 -22.37
C THR A 171 31.13 -15.20 -21.30
N ASP A 172 31.16 -15.71 -20.07
CA ASP A 172 32.38 -16.15 -19.39
C ASP A 172 32.17 -16.20 -17.86
N ASP A 173 32.63 -17.30 -17.26
CA ASP A 173 32.55 -17.63 -15.85
C ASP A 173 33.60 -16.82 -15.05
N ARG A 174 33.18 -16.07 -14.02
CA ARG A 174 33.88 -15.87 -12.73
C ARG A 174 33.07 -15.01 -11.72
N PRO A 175 33.35 -15.12 -10.40
CA PRO A 175 32.39 -14.75 -9.33
C PRO A 175 32.45 -13.28 -8.88
N PHE A 176 31.27 -12.75 -8.51
CA PHE A 176 30.87 -11.58 -7.67
C PHE A 176 31.92 -10.51 -7.25
N PRO A 177 31.58 -9.20 -7.30
CA PRO A 177 30.67 -8.63 -6.30
C PRO A 177 29.70 -7.54 -6.83
N GLY A 178 28.72 -7.19 -6.00
CA GLY A 178 27.70 -6.18 -6.31
C GLY A 178 28.20 -4.73 -6.31
N SER A 179 27.22 -3.84 -6.44
CA SER A 179 27.31 -2.37 -6.35
C SER A 179 27.72 -1.65 -7.64
N SER A 180 26.75 -0.94 -8.21
CA SER A 180 26.92 0.41 -8.80
C SER A 180 25.55 0.92 -9.26
N ALA A 181 24.79 0.11 -10.01
CA ALA A 181 23.49 0.53 -10.54
C ALA A 181 22.39 0.64 -9.46
N GLU A 182 22.34 -0.30 -8.52
CA GLU A 182 21.32 -0.32 -7.46
C GLU A 182 21.61 0.71 -6.35
N LEU A 183 22.89 1.04 -6.15
CA LEU A 183 23.32 2.12 -5.26
C LEU A 183 23.02 3.49 -5.90
N SER A 184 23.24 3.65 -7.21
CA SER A 184 22.90 4.88 -7.94
C SER A 184 21.40 5.17 -7.93
N SER A 185 20.56 4.14 -8.03
CA SER A 185 19.09 4.30 -7.93
C SER A 185 18.66 4.71 -6.52
N ARG A 186 19.25 4.10 -5.48
CA ARG A 186 18.93 4.43 -4.07
C ARG A 186 19.43 5.80 -3.66
N ILE A 187 20.60 6.23 -4.13
CA ILE A 187 21.16 7.57 -3.88
C ILE A 187 20.32 8.64 -4.60
N ALA A 188 19.87 8.38 -5.84
CA ALA A 188 19.01 9.32 -6.56
C ALA A 188 17.65 9.52 -5.86
N THR A 189 17.05 8.45 -5.29
CA THR A 189 15.81 8.56 -4.51
C THR A 189 16.02 9.31 -3.18
N LEU A 190 17.15 9.10 -2.51
CA LEU A 190 17.50 9.83 -1.27
C LEU A 190 17.79 11.31 -1.52
N LEU A 191 18.45 11.66 -2.63
CA LEU A 191 18.71 13.06 -3.00
C LEU A 191 17.43 13.79 -3.41
N LEU A 192 16.49 13.11 -4.07
CA LEU A 192 15.18 13.67 -4.39
C LEU A 192 14.36 13.94 -3.11
N PHE A 193 14.42 13.04 -2.12
CA PHE A 193 13.73 13.20 -0.85
C PHE A 193 14.32 14.33 0.02
N THR A 194 15.64 14.53 -0.07
CA THR A 194 16.36 15.59 0.68
C THR A 194 16.16 16.99 0.07
N GLN A 195 15.98 17.09 -1.25
CA GLN A 195 15.70 18.37 -1.92
C GLN A 195 14.25 18.84 -1.68
N ILE A 196 13.29 17.90 -1.59
CA ILE A 196 11.89 18.23 -1.28
C ILE A 196 11.75 18.71 0.17
N THR A 197 12.52 18.15 1.11
CA THR A 197 12.49 18.58 2.52
C THR A 197 13.17 19.92 2.79
N ARG A 198 14.14 20.35 1.97
CA ARG A 198 14.77 21.68 2.10
C ARG A 198 13.90 22.84 1.60
N HIS A 199 12.91 22.57 0.75
CA HIS A 199 12.00 23.61 0.24
C HIS A 199 10.75 23.84 1.10
N LEU A 200 10.60 23.13 2.22
CA LEU A 200 9.43 23.20 3.12
C LEU A 200 9.74 23.82 4.51
N THR A 201 10.97 24.27 4.76
CA THR A 201 11.29 25.09 5.93
C THR A 201 11.26 26.58 5.54
N PRO A 202 10.40 27.41 6.16
CA PRO A 202 10.47 28.86 5.96
C PRO A 202 11.78 29.41 6.58
N PRO A 203 12.40 30.43 5.98
CA PRO A 203 13.53 31.10 6.62
C PRO A 203 13.05 31.81 7.88
N SER A 204 13.78 31.63 8.98
CA SER A 204 13.79 32.51 10.14
C SER A 204 14.38 33.87 9.78
#